data_AF-S8DLR1-F1
#
_entry.id   AF-S8DLR1-F1
#
_cell.length_a   1.000
_cell.length_b   1.000
_cell.length_c   1.000
_cell.angle_alpha   90.00
_cell.angle_beta   90.00
_cell.angle_gamma   90.00
#
_symmetry.space_group_name_H-M   'P 1'
#
loop_
_entity.id
_entity.type
_entity.pdbx_description
1 polymer ?
#
loop_
_entity_poly.entity_id
_entity_poly.type
_entity_poly.pdbx_seq_one_letter_code
_entity_poly.pdbx_strand_id
1 'polypeptide(L)'
;VLIQIETVKFALDWQAHLAADGGRKVISTFYRSAFMQDPEFTHHFVSLTEDAAKAKLSQLSRDFAKWRNRTGPLVSARNRRLRLY
;
A
#
# COMPACT_ATOMS: atom_id res chain seq x y z
N VAL A 1 -21.91 -7.70 -0.85
CA VAL A 1 -22.07 -7.19 0.54
C VAL A 1 -20.75 -7.28 1.34
N LEU A 2 -20.14 -8.45 1.52
CA LEU A 2 -18.85 -8.60 2.25
C LEU A 2 -17.71 -7.68 1.73
N ILE A 3 -17.51 -7.63 0.41
CA ILE A 3 -16.47 -6.79 -0.24
C ILE A 3 -16.69 -5.28 0.04
N GLN A 4 -17.95 -4.84 0.21
CA GLN A 4 -18.26 -3.44 0.49
C GLN A 4 -17.95 -3.07 1.95
N ILE A 5 -18.25 -3.96 2.89
CA ILE A 5 -17.94 -3.79 4.33
C ILE A 5 -16.42 -3.69 4.54
N GLU A 6 -15.65 -4.58 3.91
CA GLU A 6 -14.18 -4.55 3.98
C GLU A 6 -13.59 -3.27 3.38
N THR A 7 -14.21 -2.77 2.31
CA THR A 7 -13.78 -1.53 1.65
C THR A 7 -14.07 -0.30 2.54
N VAL A 8 -15.23 -0.24 3.20
CA VAL A 8 -15.59 0.83 4.15
C VAL A 8 -14.62 0.82 5.35
N LYS A 9 -14.38 -0.36 5.92
CA LYS A 9 -13.44 -0.54 7.03
C LYS A 9 -12.03 -0.07 6.66
N PHE A 10 -11.53 -0.47 5.48
CA PHE A 10 -10.23 -0.03 4.98
C PHE A 10 -10.13 1.50 4.87
N ALA A 11 -11.17 2.20 4.39
CA ALA A 11 -11.13 3.65 4.27
C ALA A 11 -11.16 4.37 5.63
N LEU A 12 -11.96 3.88 6.59
CA LEU A 12 -12.01 4.40 7.95
C LEU A 12 -10.68 4.19 8.66
N ASP A 13 -10.12 2.98 8.58
CA ASP A 13 -8.80 2.65 9.15
C ASP A 13 -7.70 3.51 8.49
N TRP A 14 -7.76 3.70 7.18
CA TRP A 14 -6.82 4.55 6.45
C TRP A 14 -6.88 6.02 6.88
N GLN A 15 -8.08 6.55 7.13
CA GLN A 15 -8.27 7.91 7.62
C GLN A 15 -7.80 8.06 9.06
N ALA A 16 -8.12 7.08 9.92
CA ALA A 16 -7.63 7.03 11.30
C ALA A 16 -6.09 7.00 11.34
N HIS A 17 -5.46 6.21 10.46
CA HIS A 17 -4.01 6.20 10.30
C HIS A 17 -3.46 7.53 9.79
N LEU A 18 -4.12 8.24 8.87
CA LEU A 18 -3.65 9.57 8.43
C LEU A 18 -3.65 10.62 9.56
N ALA A 19 -4.58 10.50 10.52
CA ALA A 19 -4.76 11.45 11.61
C ALA A 19 -3.92 11.13 12.87
N ALA A 20 -3.39 9.91 12.98
CA ALA A 20 -2.65 9.44 14.15
C ALA A 20 -1.12 9.67 14.04
N ASP A 21 -0.49 9.93 15.18
CA ASP A 21 0.98 9.91 15.27
C ASP A 21 1.52 8.50 14.95
N GLY A 22 2.52 8.43 14.06
CA GLY A 22 3.03 7.17 13.51
C GLY A 22 2.25 6.62 12.30
N GLY A 23 1.14 7.26 11.93
CA GLY A 23 0.32 6.92 10.77
C GLY A 23 1.05 6.81 9.43
N ARG A 24 2.01 7.72 9.20
CA ARG A 24 2.88 7.70 8.02
C ARG A 24 3.68 6.41 7.91
N LYS A 25 4.09 5.81 9.04
CA LYS A 25 4.83 4.54 9.05
C LYS A 25 3.92 3.40 8.61
N VAL A 26 2.69 3.35 9.12
CA VAL A 26 1.68 2.34 8.72
C VAL A 26 1.37 2.42 7.23
N ILE A 27 1.12 3.63 6.72
CA ILE A 27 0.88 3.88 5.29
C ILE A 27 2.08 3.46 4.44
N SER A 28 3.29 3.79 4.89
CA SER A 28 4.53 3.39 4.21
C SER A 28 4.66 1.87 4.15
N THR A 29 4.45 1.18 5.27
CA THR A 29 4.46 -0.29 5.35
C THR A 29 3.44 -0.91 4.41
N PHE A 30 2.21 -0.40 4.39
CA PHE A 30 1.17 -0.86 3.47
C PHE A 30 1.63 -0.79 2.01
N TYR A 31 2.13 0.35 1.55
CA TYR A 31 2.57 0.48 0.16
C TYR A 31 3.75 -0.44 -0.16
N ARG A 32 4.67 -0.66 0.77
CA ARG A 32 5.81 -1.59 0.57
C ARG A 32 5.32 -3.03 0.43
N SER A 33 4.42 -3.48 1.30
CA SER A 33 3.83 -4.82 1.22
C SER A 33 3.02 -5.01 -0.06
N ALA A 34 2.20 -4.02 -0.43
CA ALA A 34 1.41 -4.07 -1.66
C ALA A 34 2.29 -4.10 -2.91
N PHE A 35 3.42 -3.38 -2.94
CA PHE A 35 4.38 -3.44 -4.04
C PHE A 35 5.04 -4.82 -4.17
N MET A 36 5.42 -5.45 -3.06
CA MET A 36 6.03 -6.79 -3.06
C MET A 36 5.07 -7.89 -3.55
N GLN A 37 3.77 -7.66 -3.42
CA GLN A 37 2.72 -8.58 -3.87
C GLN A 37 2.17 -8.21 -5.25
N ASP A 38 2.60 -7.09 -5.85
CA ASP A 38 2.15 -6.68 -7.17
C ASP A 38 2.65 -7.70 -8.20
N PRO A 39 1.78 -8.25 -9.09
CA PRO A 39 2.16 -9.27 -10.06
C PRO A 39 3.34 -8.86 -10.96
N GLU A 40 3.49 -7.57 -11.24
CA GLU A 40 4.59 -7.03 -12.06
C GLU A 40 5.94 -7.15 -11.34
N PHE A 41 5.97 -7.06 -10.01
CA PHE A 41 7.19 -6.97 -9.21
C PHE A 41 7.44 -8.15 -8.27
N THR A 42 6.42 -8.99 -8.02
CA THR A 42 6.47 -10.06 -7.01
C THR A 42 7.61 -11.05 -7.25
N HIS A 43 7.93 -11.34 -8.51
CA HIS A 43 9.01 -12.23 -8.92
C HIS A 43 10.40 -11.79 -8.41
N HIS A 44 10.59 -10.49 -8.09
CA HIS A 44 11.82 -10.00 -7.48
C HIS A 44 11.94 -10.32 -5.99
N PHE A 45 10.85 -10.71 -5.33
CA PHE A 45 10.76 -10.94 -3.89
C PHE A 45 10.48 -12.40 -3.53
N VAL A 46 10.13 -13.24 -4.51
CA VAL A 46 9.96 -14.68 -4.31
C VAL A 46 11.24 -15.28 -3.72
N SER A 47 11.08 -16.09 -2.67
CA SER A 47 12.18 -16.77 -1.97
C SER A 47 13.20 -15.87 -1.27
N LEU A 48 12.96 -14.57 -1.15
CA LEU A 48 13.80 -13.68 -0.34
C LEU A 48 13.39 -13.74 1.13
N THR A 49 14.39 -13.74 2.02
CA THR A 49 14.17 -13.46 3.44
C THR A 49 13.75 -12.02 3.64
N GLU A 50 13.17 -11.68 4.79
CA GLU A 50 12.67 -10.33 5.06
C GLU A 50 13.76 -9.25 4.90
N ASP A 51 14.98 -9.52 5.36
CA ASP A 51 16.09 -8.58 5.25
C ASP A 51 16.60 -8.43 3.81
N ALA A 52 16.65 -9.54 3.05
CA ALA A 52 16.98 -9.50 1.63
C ALA A 52 15.90 -8.76 0.83
N ALA A 53 14.63 -8.92 1.19
CA ALA A 53 13.51 -8.22 0.58
C ALA A 53 13.57 -6.71 0.85
N LYS A 54 13.98 -6.28 2.06
CA LYS A 54 14.25 -4.86 2.38
C LYS A 54 15.40 -4.29 1.54
N ALA A 55 16.50 -5.04 1.38
CA ALA A 55 17.61 -4.62 0.54
C ALA A 55 17.18 -4.49 -0.94
N LYS A 56 16.42 -5.46 -1.44
CA LYS A 56 15.88 -5.46 -2.80
C LYS A 56 14.92 -4.30 -3.04
N LEU A 57 14.09 -3.97 -2.05
CA LEU A 57 13.18 -2.84 -2.10
C LEU A 57 13.93 -1.50 -2.19
N SER A 58 15.05 -1.35 -1.48
CA SER A 58 15.91 -0.16 -1.59
C SER A 58 16.53 -0.04 -2.98
N GLN A 59 16.92 -1.16 -3.60
CA GLN A 59 17.42 -1.18 -4.98
C GLN A 59 16.33 -0.77 -5.99
N LEU A 60 15.09 -1.20 -5.76
CA LEU A 60 13.92 -0.89 -6.60
C LEU A 60 13.22 0.43 -6.20
N SER A 61 13.89 1.32 -5.48
CA SER A 61 13.29 2.56 -4.94
C SER A 61 12.65 3.45 -6.00
N ARG A 62 13.24 3.52 -7.21
CA ARG A 62 12.67 4.27 -8.34
C ARG A 62 11.40 3.64 -8.88
N ASP A 63 11.39 2.32 -9.07
CA ASP A 63 10.22 1.59 -9.55
C ASP A 63 9.09 1.61 -8.52
N PHE A 64 9.43 1.49 -7.24
CA PHE A 64 8.50 1.67 -6.13
C PHE A 64 7.85 3.05 -6.15
N ALA A 65 8.63 4.13 -6.33
CA ALA A 65 8.09 5.48 -6.42
C ALA A 65 7.16 5.66 -7.63
N LYS A 66 7.55 5.13 -8.80
CA LYS A 66 6.73 5.17 -10.02
C LYS A 66 5.43 4.40 -9.85
N TRP A 67 5.50 3.18 -9.32
CA TRP A 67 4.35 2.35 -9.00
C TRP A 67 3.43 3.05 -7.99
N ARG A 68 3.98 3.61 -6.91
CA ARG A 68 3.22 4.32 -5.89
C ARG A 68 2.49 5.53 -6.45
N ASN A 69 3.10 6.28 -7.38
CA ASN A 69 2.47 7.41 -8.03
C ASN A 69 1.32 6.98 -8.96
N ARG A 70 1.43 5.81 -9.60
CA ARG A 70 0.37 5.21 -10.43
C ARG A 70 -0.79 4.69 -9.59
N THR A 71 -0.48 3.96 -8.51
CA THR A 71 -1.46 3.21 -7.70
C THR A 71 -2.04 4.04 -6.55
N GLY A 72 -1.30 5.04 -6.06
CA GLY A 72 -1.71 5.93 -4.98
C GLY A 72 -3.04 6.65 -5.22
N PRO A 73 -3.28 7.21 -6.42
CA PRO A 73 -4.59 7.76 -6.78
C PRO A 73 -5.72 6.74 -6.73
N LEU A 74 -5.48 5.47 -7.06
CA LEU A 74 -6.51 4.41 -6.98
C LEU A 74 -6.88 4.11 -5.53
N VAL A 75 -5.89 3.99 -4.64
CA VAL A 75 -6.10 3.82 -3.19
C VAL A 75 -6.83 5.04 -2.62
N SER A 76 -6.41 6.24 -3.02
CA SER A 76 -6.99 7.51 -2.56
C SER A 76 -8.41 7.74 -3.12
N ALA A 77 -8.67 7.37 -4.37
CA ALA A 77 -9.98 7.47 -5.01
C ALA A 77 -10.96 6.45 -4.42
N ARG A 78 -10.50 5.23 -4.10
CA ARG A 78 -11.29 4.23 -3.37
C ARG A 78 -11.68 4.74 -1.99
N ASN A 79 -10.76 5.39 -1.28
CA ASN A 79 -11.02 6.00 0.02
C ASN A 79 -11.92 7.25 -0.09
N ARG A 80 -11.78 8.06 -1.13
CA ARG A 80 -12.58 9.28 -1.36
C ARG A 80 -14.01 8.97 -1.80
N ARG A 81 -14.21 7.94 -2.63
CA ARG A 81 -15.54 7.51 -3.11
C ARG A 81 -16.44 7.07 -1.95
N LEU A 82 -15.88 6.54 -0.87
CA LEU A 82 -16.61 6.16 0.35
C LEU A 82 -16.98 7.35 1.24
N ARG A 83 -16.35 8.51 1.08
CA ARG A 83 -16.71 9.73 1.83
C ARG A 83 -17.96 10.43 1.26
N LEU A 84 -18.42 9.99 0.08
CA LEU A 84 -19.57 10.56 -0.64
C LEU A 84 -20.85 9.74 -0.48
N TYR A 85 -20.77 8.53 0.10
CA TYR A 85 -21.90 7.67 0.46
C TYR A 85 -22.01 7.60 1.99
#